data_AF-A0A9F5ILT0-F1
#
_entry.id   AF-A0A9F5ILT0-F1
#
_cell.length_a   1.000
_cell.length_b   1.000
_cell.length_c   1.000
_cell.angle_alpha   90.00
_cell.angle_beta   90.00
_cell.angle_gamma   90.00
#
_symmetry.space_group_name_H-M   'P 1'
#
loop_
_entity.id
_entity.type
_entity.pdbx_description
1 polymer ?
#
loop_
_entity_poly.entity_id
_entity_poly.type
_entity_poly.pdbx_seq_one_letter_code
_entity_poly.pdbx_strand_id
1 'polypeptide(L)'
;MRRATVEREMELRHKNEMLRIEAEAQARARAERENADLIREQIRLKAAEHRQTVLDSLKTAGTLFGQGFRAFVTDWDKVTATVAGLTLLALGIYSAKNATAVAGRHIEARLGKPSLVRETSRITLLEALKHPIQVGRRLTSKAQDALEGVVLSPKLEERVRDIAIATRNTRNNRSLYRNILMYGPPGTGKTLFAKKLAMHSGMDYAIMTGGDVAPMGREGVTAMHKVFDWANTSRRGLLLFVDEADAFLRKRATEKISEDLRATLNAFLHRTGQHSNKFMLVLASNQPEQFDWAINDRIDEMVHFELPRLEERERLVRMYFDKHVLQPATEGKQRLKLAQFDYGKKCSEIAKLTEGMSGREISQLAVAWQAAAYASEDGVLTEAMIDNRVADAVQQHRQKMEWLKAEGMEAGKNQPLPLMLGKIA
;
A
#
# COMPACT_ATOMS: atom_id res chain seq x y z
N MET A 1 17.88 -96.76 -0.25
CA MET A 1 18.07 -96.56 1.20
C MET A 1 18.55 -95.16 1.63
N ARG A 2 19.28 -94.37 0.81
CA ARG A 2 19.85 -93.08 1.29
C ARG A 2 18.88 -91.89 1.43
N ARG A 3 17.76 -91.83 0.69
CA ARG A 3 16.79 -90.71 0.79
C ARG A 3 15.95 -90.74 2.07
N ALA A 4 15.44 -91.91 2.47
CA ALA A 4 14.59 -92.05 3.65
C ALA A 4 15.30 -91.71 4.98
N THR A 5 16.62 -91.95 5.06
CA THR A 5 17.44 -91.55 6.22
C THR A 5 17.61 -90.03 6.31
N VAL A 6 17.77 -89.35 5.17
CA VAL A 6 17.95 -87.89 5.13
C VAL A 6 16.65 -87.17 5.46
N GLU A 7 15.50 -87.65 4.96
CA GLU A 7 14.18 -87.09 5.32
C GLU A 7 13.92 -87.24 6.82
N ARG A 8 14.21 -88.40 7.41
CA ARG A 8 14.02 -88.62 8.85
C ARG A 8 14.95 -87.76 9.72
N GLU A 9 16.19 -87.52 9.29
CA GLU A 9 17.08 -86.57 9.97
C GLU A 9 16.60 -85.12 9.84
N MET A 10 16.09 -84.73 8.67
CA MET A 10 15.52 -83.39 8.45
C MET A 10 14.26 -83.17 9.30
N GLU A 11 13.38 -84.17 9.39
CA GLU A 11 12.19 -84.13 10.25
C GLU A 11 12.57 -84.04 11.73
N LEU A 12 13.56 -84.81 12.19
CA LEU A 12 14.03 -84.75 13.58
C LEU A 12 14.68 -83.39 13.90
N ARG A 13 15.45 -82.82 12.97
CA ARG A 13 16.02 -81.46 13.14
C ARG A 13 14.93 -80.41 13.18
N HIS A 14 13.96 -80.47 12.26
CA HIS A 14 12.83 -79.55 12.25
C HIS A 14 12.01 -79.64 13.54
N LYS A 15 11.77 -80.87 14.03
CA LYS A 15 11.06 -81.09 15.30
C LYS A 15 11.83 -80.52 16.50
N ASN A 16 13.15 -80.70 16.54
CA ASN A 16 13.99 -80.14 17.60
C ASN A 16 14.08 -78.61 17.55
N GLU A 17 14.16 -78.02 16.35
CA GLU A 17 14.11 -76.57 16.17
C GLU A 17 12.76 -76.00 16.61
N MET A 18 11.65 -76.64 16.22
CA MET A 18 10.31 -76.24 16.64
C MET A 18 10.14 -76.28 18.17
N LEU A 19 10.61 -77.35 18.83
CA LEU A 19 10.57 -77.45 20.29
C LEU A 19 11.41 -76.37 20.98
N ARG A 20 12.57 -76.02 20.41
CA ARG A 20 13.41 -74.95 20.94
C ARG A 20 12.74 -73.58 20.79
N ILE A 21 12.16 -73.31 19.63
CA ILE A 21 11.41 -72.07 19.36
C ILE A 21 10.22 -71.96 20.31
N GLU A 22 9.49 -73.05 20.55
CA GLU A 22 8.36 -73.07 21.48
C GLU A 22 8.79 -72.81 22.92
N ALA A 23 9.88 -73.46 23.39
CA ALA A 23 10.43 -73.21 24.73
C ALA A 23 10.93 -71.78 24.91
N GLU A 24 11.63 -71.21 23.90
CA GLU A 24 12.08 -69.82 23.93
C GLU A 24 10.90 -68.84 23.90
N ALA A 25 9.86 -69.11 23.11
CA ALA A 25 8.64 -68.31 23.07
C ALA A 25 7.90 -68.34 24.41
N GLN A 26 7.77 -69.51 25.05
CA GLN A 26 7.15 -69.64 26.37
C GLN A 26 7.97 -68.93 27.46
N ALA A 27 9.30 -69.02 27.42
CA ALA A 27 10.17 -68.33 28.38
C ALA A 27 10.07 -66.80 28.24
N ARG A 28 10.08 -66.28 27.00
CA ARG A 28 9.87 -64.84 26.72
C ARG A 28 8.50 -64.37 27.19
N ALA A 29 7.45 -65.15 26.91
CA ALA A 29 6.10 -64.80 27.35
C ALA A 29 5.96 -64.75 28.89
N ARG A 30 6.69 -65.60 29.63
CA ARG A 30 6.72 -65.54 31.11
C ARG A 30 7.46 -64.30 31.60
N ALA A 31 8.65 -64.02 31.05
CA ALA A 31 9.44 -62.84 31.43
C ALA A 31 8.70 -61.52 31.12
N GLU A 32 7.98 -61.45 30.00
CA GLU A 32 7.16 -60.29 29.65
C GLU A 32 5.99 -60.07 30.62
N ARG A 33 5.35 -61.16 31.10
CA ARG A 33 4.28 -61.07 32.10
C ARG A 33 4.80 -60.57 33.45
N GLU A 34 5.91 -61.14 33.92
CA GLU A 34 6.53 -60.72 35.19
C GLU A 34 6.99 -59.25 35.13
N ASN A 35 7.62 -58.84 34.02
CA ASN A 35 8.00 -57.44 33.81
C ASN A 35 6.77 -56.51 33.74
N ALA A 36 5.68 -56.95 33.09
CA ALA A 36 4.46 -56.15 33.02
C ALA A 36 3.82 -55.95 34.41
N ASP A 37 3.83 -56.97 35.26
CA ASP A 37 3.28 -56.89 36.61
C ASP A 37 4.14 -56.00 37.52
N LEU A 38 5.47 -56.12 37.45
CA LEU A 38 6.39 -55.22 38.17
C LEU A 38 6.20 -53.75 37.76
N ILE A 39 6.04 -53.48 36.47
CA ILE A 39 5.80 -52.12 35.95
C ILE A 39 4.47 -51.58 36.49
N ARG A 40 3.40 -52.39 36.46
CA ARG A 40 2.10 -51.98 37.00
C ARG A 40 2.17 -51.66 38.49
N GLU A 41 2.91 -52.45 39.26
CA GLU A 41 3.05 -52.25 40.70
C GLU A 41 3.84 -50.97 41.02
N GLN A 42 4.93 -50.70 40.30
CA GLN A 42 5.66 -49.43 40.41
C GLN A 42 4.82 -48.21 40.05
N ILE A 43 4.00 -48.30 39.00
CA ILE A 43 3.08 -47.22 38.61
C ILE A 43 2.08 -46.96 39.75
N ARG A 44 1.54 -48.02 40.37
CA ARG A 44 0.58 -47.91 41.46
C ARG A 44 1.19 -47.27 42.71
N LEU A 45 2.41 -47.68 43.09
CA LEU A 45 3.12 -47.12 44.24
C LEU A 45 3.44 -45.63 44.03
N LYS A 46 3.97 -45.26 42.86
CA LYS A 46 4.22 -43.85 42.53
C LYS A 46 2.94 -43.01 42.53
N ALA A 47 1.84 -43.56 42.03
CA ALA A 47 0.55 -42.88 42.07
C ALA A 47 0.03 -42.67 43.49
N ALA A 48 0.27 -43.61 44.41
CA ALA A 48 -0.09 -43.49 45.82
C ALA A 48 0.77 -42.43 46.54
N GLU A 49 2.09 -42.46 46.36
CA GLU A 49 3.01 -41.45 46.92
C GLU A 49 2.68 -40.05 46.43
N HIS A 50 2.38 -39.90 45.14
CA HIS A 50 2.02 -38.61 44.58
C HIS A 50 0.71 -38.07 45.16
N ARG A 51 -0.31 -38.92 45.31
CA ARG A 51 -1.57 -38.52 45.96
C ARG A 51 -1.33 -38.06 47.39
N GLN A 52 -0.49 -38.76 48.14
CA GLN A 52 -0.19 -38.42 49.52
C GLN A 52 0.60 -37.10 49.62
N THR A 53 1.60 -36.92 48.75
CA THR A 53 2.36 -35.66 48.65
C THR A 53 1.44 -34.49 48.31
N VAL A 54 0.50 -34.67 47.37
CA VAL A 54 -0.48 -33.64 47.01
C VAL A 54 -1.40 -33.33 48.19
N LEU A 55 -1.91 -34.34 48.89
CA LEU A 55 -2.75 -34.15 50.08
C LEU A 55 -2.00 -33.44 51.22
N ASP A 56 -0.74 -33.80 51.47
CA ASP A 56 0.08 -33.15 52.50
C ASP A 56 0.42 -31.71 52.10
N SER A 57 0.68 -31.44 50.82
CA SER A 57 0.90 -30.08 50.32
C SER A 57 -0.36 -29.23 50.44
N LEU A 58 -1.55 -29.78 50.13
CA LEU A 58 -2.84 -29.10 50.29
C LEU A 58 -3.18 -28.85 51.76
N LYS A 59 -2.90 -29.81 52.65
CA LYS A 59 -3.12 -29.65 54.09
C LYS A 59 -2.18 -28.58 54.67
N THR A 60 -0.90 -28.62 54.30
CA THR A 60 0.10 -27.63 54.72
C THR A 60 -0.26 -26.24 54.21
N ALA A 61 -0.57 -26.11 52.92
CA ALA A 61 -1.06 -24.86 52.34
C ALA A 61 -2.34 -24.38 53.03
N GLY A 62 -3.32 -25.26 53.28
CA GLY A 62 -4.56 -24.94 53.98
C GLY A 62 -4.33 -24.47 55.43
N THR A 63 -3.37 -25.05 56.15
CA THR A 63 -3.01 -24.59 57.51
C THR A 63 -2.28 -23.25 57.51
N LEU A 64 -1.34 -23.05 56.57
CA LEU A 64 -0.64 -21.77 56.40
C LEU A 64 -1.61 -20.66 55.97
N PHE A 65 -2.50 -20.96 55.04
CA PHE A 65 -3.53 -20.03 54.59
C PHE A 65 -4.55 -19.78 55.70
N GLY A 66 -4.98 -20.79 56.45
CA GLY A 66 -5.96 -20.64 57.53
C GLY A 66 -5.43 -19.85 58.73
N GLN A 67 -4.17 -20.04 59.12
CA GLN A 67 -3.52 -19.24 60.17
C GLN A 67 -3.21 -17.82 59.71
N GLY A 68 -2.72 -17.66 58.48
CA GLY A 68 -2.48 -16.34 57.87
C GLY A 68 -3.76 -15.55 57.62
N PHE A 69 -4.83 -16.22 57.16
CA PHE A 69 -6.13 -15.61 56.88
C PHE A 69 -6.88 -15.24 58.16
N ARG A 70 -6.81 -16.06 59.23
CA ARG A 70 -7.38 -15.65 60.53
C ARG A 70 -6.67 -14.42 61.09
N ALA A 71 -5.34 -14.38 61.05
CA ALA A 71 -4.57 -13.21 61.49
C ALA A 71 -4.81 -11.97 60.61
N PHE A 72 -5.13 -12.16 59.33
CA PHE A 72 -5.46 -11.11 58.38
C PHE A 72 -6.88 -10.57 58.57
N VAL A 73 -7.88 -11.42 58.77
CA VAL A 73 -9.30 -11.04 58.91
C VAL A 73 -9.60 -10.44 60.29
N THR A 74 -8.86 -10.79 61.34
CA THR A 74 -9.02 -10.19 62.67
C THR A 74 -8.48 -8.77 62.77
N ASP A 75 -7.64 -8.35 61.83
CA ASP A 75 -6.96 -7.05 61.83
C ASP A 75 -7.60 -6.16 60.76
N TRP A 76 -8.62 -5.39 61.17
CA TRP A 76 -9.40 -4.52 60.28
C TRP A 76 -8.54 -3.50 59.52
N ASP A 77 -7.41 -3.07 60.10
CA ASP A 77 -6.47 -2.16 59.44
C ASP A 77 -5.72 -2.84 58.29
N LYS A 78 -5.39 -4.14 58.42
CA LYS A 78 -4.76 -4.92 57.35
C LYS A 78 -5.73 -5.25 56.21
N VAL A 79 -6.98 -5.56 56.55
CA VAL A 79 -8.03 -5.82 55.55
C VAL A 79 -8.30 -4.56 54.73
N THR A 80 -8.50 -3.42 55.39
CA THR A 80 -8.77 -2.14 54.72
C THR A 80 -7.59 -1.70 53.86
N ALA A 81 -6.35 -1.81 54.36
CA ALA A 81 -5.16 -1.50 53.57
C ALA A 81 -5.03 -2.39 52.32
N THR A 82 -5.39 -3.67 52.43
CA THR A 82 -5.31 -4.61 51.29
C THR A 82 -6.40 -4.35 50.27
N VAL A 83 -7.63 -4.09 50.70
CA VAL A 83 -8.73 -3.73 49.80
C VAL A 83 -8.43 -2.40 49.11
N ALA A 84 -7.92 -1.40 49.85
CA ALA A 84 -7.47 -0.13 49.28
C ALA A 84 -6.33 -0.34 48.28
N GLY A 85 -5.34 -1.16 48.61
CA GLY A 85 -4.23 -1.53 47.73
C GLY A 85 -4.69 -2.20 46.44
N LEU A 86 -5.58 -3.20 46.53
CA LEU A 86 -6.15 -3.89 45.36
C LEU A 86 -6.99 -2.94 44.49
N THR A 87 -7.76 -2.05 45.11
CA THR A 87 -8.58 -1.07 44.40
C THR A 87 -7.69 -0.04 43.68
N LEU A 88 -6.64 0.44 44.33
CA LEU A 88 -5.64 1.33 43.73
C LEU A 88 -4.88 0.66 42.58
N LEU A 89 -4.55 -0.62 42.73
CA LEU A 89 -3.87 -1.40 41.70
C LEU A 89 -4.80 -1.62 40.49
N ALA A 90 -6.08 -1.94 40.73
CA ALA A 90 -7.08 -2.05 39.67
C ALA A 90 -7.31 -0.71 38.96
N LEU A 91 -7.43 0.39 39.70
CA LEU A 91 -7.50 1.76 39.15
C LEU A 91 -6.23 2.11 38.37
N GLY A 92 -5.05 1.73 38.86
CA GLY A 92 -3.77 1.91 38.19
C GLY A 92 -3.68 1.16 36.87
N ILE A 93 -4.07 -0.12 36.84
CA ILE A 93 -4.12 -0.93 35.61
C ILE A 93 -5.15 -0.36 34.63
N TYR A 94 -6.35 -0.01 35.09
CA TYR A 94 -7.41 0.51 34.23
C TYR A 94 -7.04 1.87 33.62
N SER A 95 -6.51 2.79 34.43
CA SER A 95 -6.04 4.10 33.98
C SER A 95 -4.85 3.98 33.03
N ALA A 96 -3.87 3.11 33.34
CA ALA A 96 -2.73 2.85 32.46
C ALA A 96 -3.19 2.28 31.11
N LYS A 97 -4.07 1.26 31.11
CA LYS A 97 -4.59 0.64 29.88
C LYS A 97 -5.29 1.67 28.99
N ASN A 98 -6.15 2.51 29.56
CA ASN A 98 -6.85 3.57 28.82
C ASN A 98 -5.89 4.68 28.34
N ALA A 99 -4.92 5.07 29.16
CA ALA A 99 -3.88 6.03 28.76
C ALA A 99 -3.05 5.49 27.59
N THR A 100 -2.61 4.22 27.61
CA THR A 100 -1.92 3.59 26.48
C THR A 100 -2.80 3.46 25.24
N ALA A 101 -4.09 3.20 25.37
CA ALA A 101 -4.99 3.09 24.21
C ALA A 101 -5.25 4.45 23.54
N VAL A 102 -5.31 5.54 24.31
CA VAL A 102 -5.47 6.91 23.78
C VAL A 102 -4.13 7.43 23.24
N ALA A 103 -3.05 7.27 24.01
CA ALA A 103 -1.70 7.66 23.59
C ALA A 103 -1.26 6.87 22.34
N GLY A 104 -1.54 5.56 22.29
CA GLY A 104 -1.23 4.69 21.16
C GLY A 104 -1.87 5.16 19.86
N ARG A 105 -3.15 5.56 19.89
CA ARG A 105 -3.84 6.13 18.70
C ARG A 105 -3.26 7.48 18.27
N HIS A 106 -2.89 8.33 19.22
CA HIS A 106 -2.23 9.61 18.93
C HIS A 106 -0.81 9.44 18.36
N ILE A 107 -0.11 8.40 18.83
CA ILE A 107 1.22 8.01 18.37
C ILE A 107 1.13 7.37 16.98
N GLU A 108 0.19 6.45 16.74
CA GLU A 108 -0.05 5.81 15.44
C GLU A 108 -0.35 6.86 14.35
N ALA A 109 -1.21 7.85 14.66
CA ALA A 109 -1.52 8.96 13.75
C ALA A 109 -0.33 9.91 13.50
N ARG A 110 0.70 9.90 14.34
CA ARG A 110 1.92 10.70 14.17
C ARG A 110 3.09 9.92 13.57
N LEU A 111 3.13 8.59 13.72
CA LEU A 111 4.27 7.75 13.38
C LEU A 111 4.09 6.91 12.12
N GLY A 112 2.84 6.59 11.74
CA GLY A 112 2.54 5.74 10.60
C GLY A 112 2.08 6.50 9.36
N LYS A 113 2.37 5.94 8.17
CA LYS A 113 1.73 6.32 6.91
C LYS A 113 0.31 5.73 6.91
N PRO A 114 -0.77 6.52 6.69
CA PRO A 114 -2.14 6.01 6.65
C PRO A 114 -2.35 4.99 5.53
N SER A 115 -3.31 4.07 5.70
CA SER A 115 -3.60 2.98 4.75
C SER A 115 -4.02 3.47 3.35
N LEU A 116 -4.75 4.59 3.28
CA LEU A 116 -5.18 5.20 2.01
C LEU A 116 -4.07 5.97 1.29
N VAL A 117 -2.96 6.27 1.96
CA VAL A 117 -1.83 6.94 1.31
C VAL A 117 -1.01 5.87 0.59
N ARG A 118 -0.82 5.98 -0.72
CA ARG A 118 0.05 5.09 -1.50
C ARG A 118 1.50 5.55 -1.48
N GLU A 119 1.75 6.85 -1.53
CA GLU A 119 3.09 7.44 -1.59
C GLU A 119 3.16 8.72 -0.76
N THR A 120 4.29 9.01 -0.12
CA THR A 120 4.51 10.28 0.57
C THR A 120 5.99 10.67 0.64
N SER A 121 6.28 11.98 0.69
CA SER A 121 7.61 12.50 1.02
C SER A 121 7.89 12.61 2.51
N ARG A 122 6.90 12.38 3.39
CA ARG A 122 7.09 12.53 4.84
C ARG A 122 8.05 11.48 5.35
N ILE A 123 9.13 11.94 5.95
CA ILE A 123 10.11 11.08 6.61
C ILE A 123 9.44 10.46 7.84
N THR A 124 9.33 9.14 7.84
CA THR A 124 8.86 8.40 9.02
C THR A 124 10.01 8.27 10.04
N LEU A 125 9.70 8.15 11.34
CA LEU A 125 10.75 7.97 12.35
C LEU A 125 11.62 6.73 12.08
N LEU A 126 11.00 5.67 11.58
CA LEU A 126 11.69 4.41 11.29
C LEU A 126 12.64 4.56 10.09
N GLU A 127 12.27 5.34 9.08
CA GLU A 127 13.13 5.70 7.95
C GLU A 127 14.27 6.63 8.36
N ALA A 128 14.02 7.59 9.24
CA ALA A 128 15.04 8.46 9.81
C ALA A 128 16.11 7.68 10.60
N LEU A 129 15.69 6.65 11.36
CA LEU A 129 16.59 5.76 12.08
C LEU A 129 17.40 4.85 11.15
N LYS A 130 16.78 4.30 10.10
CA LYS A 130 17.46 3.41 9.15
C LYS A 130 18.42 4.14 8.21
N HIS A 131 18.09 5.37 7.80
CA HIS A 131 18.84 6.12 6.79
C HIS A 131 19.10 7.59 7.18
N PRO A 132 19.86 7.85 8.26
CA PRO A 132 20.07 9.21 8.79
C PRO A 132 20.77 10.15 7.80
N ILE A 133 21.75 9.63 7.04
CA ILE A 133 22.52 10.43 6.07
C ILE A 133 21.66 10.86 4.87
N GLN A 134 20.84 9.94 4.35
CA GLN A 134 19.96 10.24 3.20
C GLN A 134 18.88 11.25 3.58
N VAL A 135 18.31 11.11 4.78
CA VAL A 135 17.34 12.07 5.34
C VAL A 135 17.96 13.45 5.52
N GLY A 136 19.19 13.52 6.05
CA GLY A 136 19.93 14.78 6.18
C GLY A 136 20.08 15.50 4.83
N ARG A 137 20.54 14.79 3.79
CA ARG A 137 20.67 15.36 2.43
C ARG A 137 19.35 15.85 1.86
N ARG A 138 18.25 15.12 2.09
CA ARG A 138 16.90 15.46 1.60
C ARG A 138 16.30 16.68 2.30
N LEU A 139 16.69 16.92 3.55
CA LEU A 139 16.31 18.13 4.29
C LEU A 139 17.08 19.36 3.81
N THR A 140 18.32 19.17 3.33
CA THR A 140 19.18 20.26 2.84
C THR A 140 19.07 20.54 1.34
N SER A 141 18.38 19.70 0.56
CA SER A 141 18.27 19.90 -0.89
C SER A 141 17.48 21.17 -1.22
N LYS A 142 18.03 22.02 -2.11
CA LYS A 142 17.39 23.25 -2.58
C LYS A 142 16.06 22.94 -3.28
N ALA A 143 15.13 23.90 -3.24
CA ALA A 143 13.89 23.84 -4.01
C ALA A 143 14.23 23.66 -5.50
N GLN A 144 13.78 22.55 -6.08
CA GLN A 144 13.86 22.27 -7.51
C GLN A 144 12.84 23.14 -8.26
N ASP A 145 13.06 23.36 -9.56
CA ASP A 145 12.09 24.05 -10.41
C ASP A 145 10.79 23.21 -10.50
N ALA A 146 9.64 23.87 -10.34
CA ALA A 146 8.31 23.25 -10.40
C ALA A 146 8.03 22.59 -11.75
N LEU A 147 8.67 23.09 -12.81
CA LEU A 147 8.45 22.68 -14.19
C LEU A 147 9.59 21.80 -14.73
N GLU A 148 10.60 21.49 -13.92
CA GLU A 148 11.70 20.64 -14.36
C GLU A 148 11.22 19.24 -14.76
N GLY A 149 11.39 18.91 -16.04
CA GLY A 149 10.95 17.64 -16.63
C GLY A 149 9.44 17.55 -16.91
N VAL A 150 8.70 18.66 -16.80
CA VAL A 150 7.28 18.73 -17.17
C VAL A 150 7.15 19.59 -18.43
N VAL A 151 6.62 19.01 -19.50
CA VAL A 151 6.38 19.71 -20.76
C VAL A 151 4.88 19.98 -20.88
N LEU A 152 4.52 21.27 -20.93
CA LEU A 152 3.14 21.75 -21.06
C LEU A 152 3.06 22.78 -22.18
N SER A 153 1.83 23.12 -22.59
CA SER A 153 1.60 24.24 -23.49
C SER A 153 2.01 25.57 -22.83
N PRO A 154 2.48 26.58 -23.58
CA PRO A 154 2.98 27.82 -23.00
C PRO A 154 1.98 28.49 -22.05
N LYS A 155 0.70 28.53 -22.43
CA LYS A 155 -0.39 29.09 -21.62
C LYS A 155 -0.63 28.30 -20.33
N LEU A 156 -0.57 26.97 -20.40
CA LEU A 156 -0.73 26.13 -19.23
C LEU A 156 0.50 26.23 -18.32
N GLU A 157 1.69 26.30 -18.89
CA GLU A 157 2.96 26.45 -18.18
C GLU A 157 3.00 27.74 -17.35
N GLU A 158 2.56 28.87 -17.93
CA GLU A 158 2.41 30.14 -17.22
C GLU A 158 1.46 30.03 -16.03
N ARG A 159 0.24 29.53 -16.26
CA ARG A 159 -0.77 29.38 -15.21
C ARG A 159 -0.29 28.46 -14.08
N VAL A 160 0.36 27.37 -14.44
CA VAL A 160 0.93 26.42 -13.49
C VAL A 160 2.07 27.05 -12.68
N ARG A 161 2.91 27.88 -13.31
CA ARG A 161 3.98 28.61 -12.64
C ARG A 161 3.41 29.60 -11.63
N ASP A 162 2.34 30.31 -11.97
CA ASP A 162 1.65 31.22 -11.05
C ASP A 162 1.09 30.49 -9.84
N ILE A 163 0.46 29.33 -10.05
CA ILE A 163 0.01 28.45 -8.97
C ILE A 163 1.19 28.05 -8.07
N ALA A 164 2.32 27.66 -8.66
CA ALA A 164 3.50 27.23 -7.90
C ALA A 164 4.11 28.37 -7.08
N ILE A 165 4.15 29.58 -7.62
CA ILE A 165 4.61 30.79 -6.91
C ILE A 165 3.63 31.14 -5.78
N ALA A 166 2.33 31.14 -6.08
CA ALA A 166 1.28 31.43 -5.11
C ALA A 166 1.32 30.44 -3.93
N THR A 167 1.38 29.13 -4.20
CA THR A 167 1.47 28.09 -3.17
C THR A 167 2.72 28.25 -2.29
N ARG A 168 3.87 28.55 -2.89
CA ARG A 168 5.11 28.82 -2.15
C ARG A 168 4.98 30.05 -1.26
N ASN A 169 4.41 31.14 -1.77
CA ASN A 169 4.18 32.36 -1.00
C ASN A 169 3.16 32.14 0.14
N THR A 170 2.07 31.42 -0.13
CA THR A 170 1.07 31.02 0.87
C THR A 170 1.71 30.25 2.01
N ARG A 171 2.59 29.29 1.70
CA ARG A 171 3.34 28.53 2.70
C ARG A 171 4.22 29.44 3.55
N ASN A 172 5.01 30.31 2.92
CA ASN A 172 5.93 31.23 3.62
C ASN A 172 5.17 32.19 4.54
N ASN A 173 4.02 32.69 4.08
CA ASN A 173 3.17 33.62 4.81
C ASN A 173 2.18 32.93 5.77
N ARG A 174 2.19 31.59 5.85
CA ARG A 174 1.25 30.77 6.64
C ARG A 174 -0.22 31.09 6.38
N SER A 175 -0.55 31.43 5.13
CA SER A 175 -1.90 31.71 4.68
C SER A 175 -2.67 30.41 4.38
N LEU A 176 -3.93 30.55 3.97
CA LEU A 176 -4.82 29.45 3.61
C LEU A 176 -4.48 28.94 2.20
N TYR A 177 -4.38 27.62 2.05
CA TYR A 177 -4.14 27.01 0.74
C TYR A 177 -5.41 26.97 -0.10
N ARG A 178 -5.22 27.20 -1.39
CA ARG A 178 -6.25 27.02 -2.42
C ARG A 178 -6.29 25.56 -2.87
N ASN A 179 -7.48 25.01 -3.05
CA ASN A 179 -7.71 23.67 -3.54
C ASN A 179 -7.76 23.68 -5.07
N ILE A 180 -7.12 22.70 -5.69
CA ILE A 180 -6.98 22.63 -7.15
C ILE A 180 -7.62 21.35 -7.67
N LEU A 181 -8.38 21.46 -8.76
CA LEU A 181 -8.81 20.32 -9.57
C LEU A 181 -8.01 20.28 -10.88
N MET A 182 -7.28 19.20 -11.08
CA MET A 182 -6.59 18.88 -12.32
C MET A 182 -7.44 17.88 -13.12
N TYR A 183 -7.79 18.22 -14.36
CA TYR A 183 -8.62 17.33 -15.17
C TYR A 183 -8.12 17.22 -16.60
N GLY A 184 -8.52 16.15 -17.28
CA GLY A 184 -8.14 15.86 -18.67
C GLY A 184 -7.79 14.40 -18.87
N PRO A 185 -7.34 13.99 -20.07
CA PRO A 185 -7.05 12.60 -20.40
C PRO A 185 -6.01 11.94 -19.47
N PRO A 186 -6.02 10.61 -19.33
CA PRO A 186 -4.99 9.90 -18.58
C PRO A 186 -3.62 10.04 -19.26
N GLY A 187 -2.55 10.06 -18.45
CA GLY A 187 -1.18 10.09 -18.98
C GLY A 187 -0.65 11.47 -19.41
N THR A 188 -1.35 12.56 -19.07
CA THR A 188 -0.94 13.95 -19.35
C THR A 188 -0.07 14.59 -18.25
N GLY A 189 0.31 13.83 -17.23
CA GLY A 189 1.27 14.29 -16.22
C GLY A 189 0.69 14.96 -14.97
N LYS A 190 -0.63 14.90 -14.73
CA LYS A 190 -1.32 15.43 -13.53
C LYS A 190 -0.61 15.07 -12.22
N THR A 191 -0.36 13.78 -11.99
CA THR A 191 0.32 13.25 -10.79
C THR A 191 1.78 13.71 -10.68
N LEU A 192 2.50 13.79 -11.80
CA LEU A 192 3.89 14.27 -11.84
C LEU A 192 3.96 15.75 -11.46
N PHE A 193 3.05 16.55 -12.01
CA PHE A 193 2.96 17.97 -11.71
C PHE A 193 2.65 18.22 -10.23
N ALA A 194 1.69 17.50 -9.64
CA ALA A 194 1.38 17.65 -8.21
C ALA A 194 2.58 17.37 -7.30
N LYS A 195 3.39 16.34 -7.62
CA LYS A 195 4.64 16.05 -6.89
C LYS A 195 5.62 17.21 -6.99
N LYS A 196 5.83 17.73 -8.20
CA LYS A 196 6.75 18.84 -8.45
C LYS A 196 6.29 20.14 -7.80
N LEU A 197 4.99 20.41 -7.82
CA LEU A 197 4.37 21.54 -7.12
C LEU A 197 4.66 21.51 -5.62
N ALA A 198 4.51 20.35 -4.98
CA ALA A 198 4.84 20.17 -3.57
C ALA A 198 6.33 20.41 -3.30
N MET A 199 7.21 19.80 -4.10
CA MET A 199 8.66 19.92 -3.97
C MET A 199 9.14 21.38 -4.15
N HIS A 200 8.67 22.08 -5.18
CA HIS A 200 9.01 23.49 -5.43
C HIS A 200 8.48 24.41 -4.33
N SER A 201 7.27 24.16 -3.83
CA SER A 201 6.69 24.89 -2.70
C SER A 201 7.37 24.53 -1.37
N GLY A 202 8.18 23.47 -1.35
CA GLY A 202 8.85 22.91 -0.18
C GLY A 202 7.91 22.27 0.85
N MET A 203 6.70 21.94 0.42
CA MET A 203 5.69 21.18 1.16
C MET A 203 6.02 19.69 1.12
N ASP A 204 5.49 18.93 2.07
CA ASP A 204 5.42 17.49 1.93
C ASP A 204 4.34 17.12 0.90
N TYR A 205 4.39 15.94 0.29
CA TYR A 205 3.29 15.41 -0.51
C TYR A 205 2.78 14.08 0.04
N ALA A 206 1.50 13.79 -0.20
CA ALA A 206 0.90 12.49 -0.01
C ALA A 206 -0.06 12.20 -1.17
N ILE A 207 0.00 10.98 -1.71
CA ILE A 207 -0.81 10.54 -2.83
C ILE A 207 -1.77 9.48 -2.34
N MET A 208 -3.06 9.71 -2.56
CA MET A 208 -4.17 8.77 -2.37
C MET A 208 -4.79 8.49 -3.74
N THR A 209 -5.32 7.30 -3.96
CA THR A 209 -6.10 6.97 -5.15
C THR A 209 -7.56 6.77 -4.76
N GLY A 210 -8.48 7.42 -5.45
CA GLY A 210 -9.92 7.35 -5.17
C GLY A 210 -10.47 5.94 -5.28
N GLY A 211 -9.92 5.11 -6.17
CA GLY A 211 -10.26 3.70 -6.29
C GLY A 211 -9.98 2.86 -5.04
N ASP A 212 -9.09 3.30 -4.14
CA ASP A 212 -8.81 2.58 -2.88
C ASP A 212 -9.86 2.83 -1.81
N VAL A 213 -10.72 3.84 -2.00
CA VAL A 213 -11.72 4.24 -1.00
C VAL A 213 -12.88 3.24 -0.95
N ALA A 214 -13.38 2.81 -2.12
CA ALA A 214 -14.54 1.92 -2.18
C ALA A 214 -14.30 0.54 -1.54
N PRO A 215 -13.15 -0.14 -1.76
CA PRO A 215 -12.85 -1.42 -1.11
C PRO A 215 -12.79 -1.38 0.42
N MET A 216 -12.60 -0.20 1.03
CA MET A 216 -12.52 -0.08 2.49
C MET A 216 -13.87 -0.29 3.20
N GLY A 217 -15.00 -0.19 2.49
CA GLY A 217 -16.33 -0.29 3.07
C GLY A 217 -16.49 0.64 4.30
N ARG A 218 -16.95 0.07 5.42
CA ARG A 218 -17.14 0.78 6.70
C ARG A 218 -15.87 1.43 7.26
N GLU A 219 -14.69 0.87 6.99
CA GLU A 219 -13.44 1.42 7.48
C GLU A 219 -13.02 2.70 6.73
N GLY A 220 -13.60 2.94 5.55
CA GLY A 220 -13.27 4.08 4.68
C GLY A 220 -13.41 5.42 5.40
N VAL A 221 -14.46 5.60 6.21
CA VAL A 221 -14.69 6.81 7.03
C VAL A 221 -13.53 7.02 8.00
N THR A 222 -13.17 5.99 8.76
CA THR A 222 -12.08 6.08 9.75
C THR A 222 -10.74 6.34 9.07
N ALA A 223 -10.47 5.64 7.97
CA ALA A 223 -9.26 5.84 7.19
C ALA A 223 -9.17 7.27 6.63
N MET A 224 -10.27 7.83 6.14
CA MET A 224 -10.34 9.21 5.65
C MET A 224 -10.02 10.21 6.77
N HIS A 225 -10.61 10.05 7.96
CA HIS A 225 -10.26 10.90 9.10
C HIS A 225 -8.78 10.79 9.47
N LYS A 226 -8.22 9.57 9.50
CA LYS A 226 -6.78 9.35 9.77
C LYS A 226 -5.89 10.08 8.76
N VAL A 227 -6.23 10.10 7.47
CA VAL A 227 -5.45 10.82 6.44
C VAL A 227 -5.40 12.32 6.73
N PHE A 228 -6.54 12.94 7.02
CA PHE A 228 -6.59 14.38 7.29
C PHE A 228 -5.94 14.76 8.62
N ASP A 229 -6.14 13.97 9.68
CA ASP A 229 -5.46 14.19 10.96
C ASP A 229 -3.94 14.07 10.80
N TRP A 230 -3.49 13.03 10.09
CA TRP A 230 -2.09 12.87 9.74
C TRP A 230 -1.59 14.04 8.90
N ALA A 231 -2.35 14.52 7.91
CA ALA A 231 -1.99 15.68 7.09
C ALA A 231 -1.75 16.96 7.93
N ASN A 232 -2.63 17.21 8.91
CA ASN A 232 -2.54 18.35 9.81
C ASN A 232 -1.29 18.33 10.71
N THR A 233 -0.66 17.17 10.91
CA THR A 233 0.59 17.06 11.70
C THR A 233 1.85 17.47 10.93
N SER A 234 1.78 17.69 9.61
CA SER A 234 2.95 18.13 8.85
C SER A 234 3.38 19.54 9.25
N ARG A 235 4.67 19.70 9.58
CA ARG A 235 5.28 20.99 9.91
C ARG A 235 5.56 21.84 8.67
N ARG A 236 5.79 21.21 7.51
CA ARG A 236 6.16 21.88 6.26
C ARG A 236 4.93 22.31 5.45
N GLY A 237 3.74 21.90 5.88
CA GLY A 237 2.53 21.87 5.07
C GLY A 237 2.52 20.62 4.18
N LEU A 238 1.33 20.07 3.91
CA LEU A 238 1.17 18.87 3.08
C LEU A 238 0.31 19.15 1.85
N LEU A 239 0.79 18.78 0.66
CA LEU A 239 -0.04 18.66 -0.53
C LEU A 239 -0.65 17.25 -0.55
N LEU A 240 -1.96 17.16 -0.33
CA LEU A 240 -2.73 15.93 -0.44
C LEU A 240 -3.27 15.80 -1.87
N PHE A 241 -2.64 14.93 -2.66
CA PHE A 241 -3.05 14.62 -4.02
C PHE A 241 -3.97 13.40 -4.03
N VAL A 242 -5.16 13.57 -4.60
CA VAL A 242 -6.15 12.50 -4.75
C VAL A 242 -6.30 12.19 -6.24
N ASP A 243 -5.67 11.10 -6.68
CA ASP A 243 -5.78 10.60 -8.05
C ASP A 243 -7.11 9.86 -8.25
N GLU A 244 -7.66 9.86 -9.47
CA GLU A 244 -8.95 9.21 -9.79
C GLU A 244 -10.05 9.58 -8.78
N ALA A 245 -10.13 10.86 -8.44
CA ALA A 245 -11.06 11.35 -7.41
C ALA A 245 -12.53 11.12 -7.81
N ASP A 246 -12.83 11.00 -9.11
CA ASP A 246 -14.15 10.60 -9.60
C ASP A 246 -14.58 9.21 -9.12
N ALA A 247 -13.68 8.33 -8.68
CA ALA A 247 -14.06 7.01 -8.19
C ALA A 247 -14.95 7.06 -6.93
N PHE A 248 -14.79 8.07 -6.06
CA PHE A 248 -15.60 8.23 -4.84
C PHE A 248 -16.32 9.58 -4.71
N LEU A 249 -16.00 10.56 -5.56
CA LEU A 249 -16.63 11.90 -5.57
C LEU A 249 -17.81 12.04 -6.56
N ARG A 250 -18.29 10.93 -7.13
CA ARG A 250 -19.44 10.91 -8.07
C ARG A 250 -20.74 11.41 -7.43
N LYS A 251 -21.60 12.04 -8.24
CA LYS A 251 -22.94 12.51 -7.84
C LYS A 251 -23.75 11.43 -7.12
N ARG A 252 -24.35 11.80 -5.98
CA ARG A 252 -25.19 10.93 -5.13
C ARG A 252 -26.40 10.31 -5.83
N ALA A 253 -26.90 10.98 -6.87
CA ALA A 253 -28.09 10.62 -7.63
C ALA A 253 -27.86 9.48 -8.65
N THR A 254 -26.61 9.09 -8.90
CA THR A 254 -26.32 7.93 -9.74
C THR A 254 -26.54 6.65 -8.92
N GLU A 255 -27.53 5.84 -9.34
CA GLU A 255 -28.21 4.76 -8.57
C GLU A 255 -27.37 3.55 -8.07
N LYS A 256 -26.04 3.63 -7.94
CA LYS A 256 -25.21 2.49 -7.50
C LYS A 256 -24.07 2.83 -6.51
N ILE A 257 -24.18 3.90 -5.74
CA ILE A 257 -23.19 4.21 -4.69
C ILE A 257 -23.57 3.49 -3.39
N SER A 258 -22.69 2.62 -2.90
CA SER A 258 -22.82 1.97 -1.58
C SER A 258 -22.98 3.01 -0.47
N GLU A 259 -23.77 2.70 0.56
CA GLU A 259 -23.93 3.55 1.75
C GLU A 259 -22.58 3.87 2.41
N ASP A 260 -21.67 2.90 2.45
CA ASP A 260 -20.31 3.08 2.99
C ASP A 260 -19.49 4.11 2.20
N LEU A 261 -19.63 4.12 0.87
CA LEU A 261 -18.96 5.08 0.00
C LEU A 261 -19.56 6.47 0.17
N ARG A 262 -20.89 6.58 0.34
CA ARG A 262 -21.56 7.84 0.69
C ARG A 262 -21.11 8.38 2.04
N ALA A 263 -20.99 7.52 3.04
CA ALA A 263 -20.48 7.90 4.35
C ALA A 263 -19.04 8.42 4.27
N THR A 264 -18.19 7.77 3.48
CA THR A 264 -16.79 8.19 3.28
C THR A 264 -16.69 9.50 2.48
N LEU A 265 -17.53 9.71 1.47
CA LEU A 265 -17.69 10.99 0.76
C LEU A 265 -18.09 12.10 1.73
N ASN A 266 -19.08 11.86 2.59
CA ASN A 266 -19.50 12.83 3.60
C ASN A 266 -18.37 13.14 4.59
N ALA A 267 -17.57 12.15 5.00
CA ALA A 267 -16.40 12.37 5.85
C ALA A 267 -15.34 13.24 5.15
N PHE A 268 -15.10 13.01 3.85
CA PHE A 268 -14.23 13.86 3.03
C PHE A 268 -14.77 15.29 2.92
N LEU A 269 -16.07 15.46 2.68
CA LEU A 269 -16.75 16.75 2.67
C LEU A 269 -16.79 17.41 4.06
N HIS A 270 -16.74 16.67 5.14
CA HIS A 270 -16.62 17.31 6.45
C HIS A 270 -15.23 17.94 6.63
N ARG A 271 -14.18 17.25 6.18
CA ARG A 271 -12.78 17.67 6.35
C ARG A 271 -12.33 18.76 5.38
N THR A 272 -12.97 18.89 4.22
CA THR A 272 -12.60 19.87 3.18
C THR A 272 -13.52 21.10 3.16
N GLY A 273 -14.35 21.30 4.19
CA GLY A 273 -15.37 22.36 4.21
C GLY A 273 -14.81 23.77 4.40
N GLN A 274 -13.54 23.89 4.79
CA GLN A 274 -12.84 25.16 4.98
C GLN A 274 -11.43 25.01 4.41
N HIS A 275 -10.85 26.13 3.96
CA HIS A 275 -9.45 26.15 3.58
C HIS A 275 -8.56 25.90 4.80
N SER A 276 -7.47 25.15 4.59
CA SER A 276 -6.51 24.82 5.63
C SER A 276 -5.22 25.60 5.41
N ASN A 277 -4.56 26.01 6.49
CA ASN A 277 -3.17 26.49 6.45
C ASN A 277 -2.15 25.35 6.66
N LYS A 278 -2.63 24.11 6.86
CA LYS A 278 -1.79 22.92 7.08
C LYS A 278 -1.67 22.04 5.85
N PHE A 279 -2.72 21.95 5.05
CA PHE A 279 -2.69 21.14 3.85
C PHE A 279 -3.36 21.84 2.67
N MET A 280 -2.87 21.51 1.48
CA MET A 280 -3.43 21.87 0.19
C MET A 280 -4.06 20.63 -0.42
N LEU A 281 -5.31 20.73 -0.88
CA LEU A 281 -5.96 19.63 -1.60
C LEU A 281 -5.76 19.78 -3.11
N VAL A 282 -5.29 18.71 -3.75
CA VAL A 282 -5.22 18.63 -5.21
C VAL A 282 -5.96 17.38 -5.66
N LEU A 283 -7.04 17.56 -6.42
CA LEU A 283 -7.85 16.48 -6.97
C LEU A 283 -7.47 16.24 -8.43
N ALA A 284 -7.36 14.99 -8.86
CA ALA A 284 -7.25 14.64 -10.27
C ALA A 284 -8.44 13.80 -10.73
N SER A 285 -9.00 14.15 -11.89
CA SER A 285 -10.13 13.43 -12.49
C SER A 285 -10.00 13.37 -14.00
N ASN A 286 -10.55 12.32 -14.60
CA ASN A 286 -10.73 12.25 -16.05
C ASN A 286 -12.13 12.70 -16.48
N GLN A 287 -13.09 12.75 -15.55
CA GLN A 287 -14.52 13.03 -15.77
C GLN A 287 -15.02 14.06 -14.73
N PRO A 288 -14.56 15.32 -14.78
CA PRO A 288 -14.93 16.35 -13.80
C PRO A 288 -16.45 16.63 -13.75
N GLU A 289 -17.18 16.41 -14.85
CA GLU A 289 -18.62 16.60 -14.96
C GLU A 289 -19.45 15.67 -14.04
N GLN A 290 -18.84 14.57 -13.58
CA GLN A 290 -19.48 13.60 -12.69
C GLN A 290 -19.36 13.96 -11.21
N PHE A 291 -18.63 15.01 -10.86
CA PHE A 291 -18.42 15.41 -9.48
C PHE A 291 -19.73 15.86 -8.82
N ASP A 292 -19.86 15.54 -7.52
CA ASP A 292 -20.89 16.10 -6.67
C ASP A 292 -20.74 17.63 -6.60
N TRP A 293 -21.86 18.35 -6.65
CA TRP A 293 -21.88 19.81 -6.65
C TRP A 293 -21.19 20.40 -5.40
N ALA A 294 -21.25 19.71 -4.27
CA ALA A 294 -20.64 20.15 -3.02
C ALA A 294 -19.10 20.16 -3.08
N ILE A 295 -18.51 19.40 -4.02
CA ILE A 295 -17.06 19.42 -4.28
C ILE A 295 -16.68 20.64 -5.12
N ASN A 296 -17.52 21.03 -6.10
CA ASN A 296 -17.25 22.18 -6.97
C ASN A 296 -17.14 23.48 -6.18
N ASP A 297 -17.96 23.66 -5.15
CA ASP A 297 -17.92 24.83 -4.25
C ASP A 297 -16.60 24.94 -3.44
N ARG A 298 -15.83 23.86 -3.36
CA ARG A 298 -14.59 23.76 -2.56
C ARG A 298 -13.33 23.79 -3.41
N ILE A 299 -13.48 23.87 -4.72
CA ILE A 299 -12.38 23.95 -5.67
C ILE A 299 -12.22 25.41 -6.04
N ASP A 300 -11.04 25.98 -5.75
CA ASP A 300 -10.72 27.36 -6.08
C ASP A 300 -10.25 27.51 -7.53
N GLU A 301 -9.52 26.52 -8.04
CA GLU A 301 -8.85 26.57 -9.33
C GLU A 301 -9.02 25.25 -10.09
N MET A 302 -9.42 25.36 -11.36
CA MET A 302 -9.53 24.21 -12.27
C MET A 302 -8.47 24.30 -13.37
N VAL A 303 -7.62 23.29 -13.49
CA VAL A 303 -6.51 23.22 -14.45
C VAL A 303 -6.74 22.06 -15.43
N HIS A 304 -6.91 22.39 -16.70
CA HIS A 304 -7.09 21.41 -17.78
C HIS A 304 -5.73 20.96 -18.35
N PHE A 305 -5.47 19.66 -18.34
CA PHE A 305 -4.31 19.02 -18.93
C PHE A 305 -4.70 18.35 -20.26
N GLU A 306 -4.36 19.02 -21.36
CA GLU A 306 -4.64 18.54 -22.71
C GLU A 306 -3.59 17.51 -23.19
N LEU A 307 -3.91 16.83 -24.29
CA LEU A 307 -2.92 16.03 -25.01
C LEU A 307 -1.87 16.96 -25.65
N PRO A 308 -0.61 16.53 -25.71
CA PRO A 308 0.46 17.39 -26.20
C PRO A 308 0.32 17.69 -27.70
N ARG A 309 0.51 18.96 -28.05
CA ARG A 309 0.62 19.46 -29.44
C ARG A 309 1.98 19.10 -30.04
N LEU A 310 2.15 19.36 -31.33
CA LEU A 310 3.38 18.97 -32.07
C LEU A 310 4.66 19.46 -31.39
N GLU A 311 4.73 20.75 -31.02
CA GLU A 311 5.89 21.35 -30.36
C GLU A 311 6.19 20.70 -28.99
N GLU A 312 5.14 20.41 -28.22
CA GLU A 312 5.23 19.74 -26.92
C GLU A 312 5.66 18.28 -27.07
N ARG A 313 5.13 17.57 -28.08
CA ARG A 313 5.54 16.20 -28.40
C ARG A 313 7.01 16.15 -28.79
N GLU A 314 7.49 17.08 -29.59
CA GLU A 314 8.91 17.16 -29.94
C GLU A 314 9.79 17.37 -28.69
N ARG A 315 9.41 18.29 -27.80
CA ARG A 315 10.08 18.50 -26.51
C ARG A 315 10.06 17.23 -25.65
N LEU A 316 8.92 16.55 -25.56
CA LEU A 316 8.77 15.29 -24.81
C LEU A 316 9.64 14.17 -25.37
N VAL A 317 9.61 13.95 -26.69
CA VAL A 317 10.41 12.93 -27.38
C VAL A 317 11.89 13.18 -27.13
N ARG A 318 12.37 14.42 -27.33
CA ARG A 318 13.77 14.78 -27.07
C ARG A 318 14.17 14.56 -25.60
N MET A 319 13.32 14.97 -24.66
CA MET A 319 13.56 14.80 -23.23
C MET A 319 13.66 13.31 -22.83
N TYR A 320 12.75 12.47 -23.32
CA TYR A 320 12.79 11.04 -23.01
C TYR A 320 13.90 10.31 -23.76
N PHE A 321 14.23 10.73 -24.98
CA PHE A 321 15.37 10.21 -25.73
C PHE A 321 16.68 10.49 -24.99
N ASP A 322 16.87 11.71 -24.49
CA ASP A 322 18.03 12.06 -23.67
C ASP A 322 18.14 11.16 -22.43
N LYS A 323 17.05 11.05 -21.67
CA LYS A 323 17.01 10.29 -20.43
C LYS A 323 17.21 8.78 -20.60
N HIS A 324 16.62 8.17 -21.64
CA HIS A 324 16.58 6.71 -21.80
C HIS A 324 17.60 6.16 -22.81
N VAL A 325 18.14 7.01 -23.68
CA VAL A 325 19.08 6.61 -24.73
C VAL A 325 20.43 7.31 -24.55
N LEU A 326 20.47 8.65 -24.53
CA LEU A 326 21.75 9.37 -24.52
C LEU A 326 22.48 9.26 -23.17
N GLN A 327 21.79 9.46 -22.05
CA GLN A 327 22.39 9.33 -20.71
C GLN A 327 22.93 7.91 -20.49
N PRO A 328 22.19 6.81 -20.76
CA PRO A 328 22.76 5.45 -20.65
C PRO A 328 23.89 5.15 -21.64
N ALA A 329 23.95 5.84 -22.78
CA ALA A 329 25.04 5.70 -23.74
C ALA A 329 26.32 6.44 -23.29
N THR A 330 26.18 7.53 -22.54
CA THR A 330 27.28 8.38 -22.08
C THR A 330 27.74 8.07 -20.66
N GLU A 331 26.84 7.62 -19.78
CA GLU A 331 27.08 7.37 -18.36
C GLU A 331 27.25 5.86 -18.05
N GLY A 332 28.34 5.49 -17.36
CA GLY A 332 28.56 4.14 -16.82
C GLY A 332 29.33 3.18 -17.75
N LYS A 333 29.10 1.86 -17.58
CA LYS A 333 29.80 0.76 -18.29
C LYS A 333 29.40 0.61 -19.78
N GLN A 334 28.96 1.69 -20.45
CA GLN A 334 28.56 1.73 -21.87
C GLN A 334 27.77 0.50 -22.34
N ARG A 335 26.69 0.17 -21.63
CA ARG A 335 25.83 -0.99 -21.97
C ARG A 335 24.94 -0.73 -23.19
N LEU A 336 24.82 0.53 -23.59
CA LEU A 336 24.05 0.97 -24.75
C LEU A 336 24.95 1.82 -25.63
N LYS A 337 24.93 1.57 -26.93
CA LYS A 337 25.58 2.39 -27.95
C LYS A 337 24.52 2.91 -28.91
N LEU A 338 24.70 4.12 -29.42
CA LEU A 338 23.81 4.71 -30.42
C LEU A 338 24.48 4.63 -31.80
N ALA A 339 23.75 4.18 -32.81
CA ALA A 339 24.21 4.27 -34.19
C ALA A 339 24.37 5.74 -34.62
N GLN A 340 25.22 6.01 -35.60
CA GLN A 340 25.45 7.37 -36.07
C GLN A 340 24.30 7.81 -36.98
N PHE A 341 23.40 8.66 -36.47
CA PHE A 341 22.34 9.33 -37.23
C PHE A 341 21.96 10.66 -36.56
N ASP A 342 21.24 11.52 -37.30
CA ASP A 342 20.71 12.78 -36.76
C ASP A 342 19.49 12.52 -35.86
N TYR A 343 19.76 12.33 -34.57
CA TYR A 343 18.71 12.11 -33.58
C TYR A 343 17.79 13.33 -33.40
N GLY A 344 18.27 14.56 -33.69
CA GLY A 344 17.47 15.77 -33.60
C GLY A 344 16.35 15.76 -34.62
N LYS A 345 16.71 15.51 -35.89
CA LYS A 345 15.75 15.30 -36.98
C LYS A 345 14.82 14.12 -36.70
N LYS A 346 15.37 13.01 -36.19
CA LYS A 346 14.58 11.81 -35.87
C LYS A 346 13.50 12.09 -34.82
N CYS A 347 13.84 12.84 -33.77
CA CYS A 347 12.88 13.22 -32.74
C CYS A 347 11.72 14.05 -33.32
N SER A 348 12.01 14.98 -34.24
CA SER A 348 10.99 15.78 -34.92
C SER A 348 10.09 14.93 -35.83
N GLU A 349 10.63 13.91 -36.50
CA GLU A 349 9.85 12.95 -37.30
C GLU A 349 8.92 12.11 -36.41
N ILE A 350 9.44 11.57 -35.31
CA ILE A 350 8.66 10.77 -34.35
C ILE A 350 7.51 11.61 -33.76
N ALA A 351 7.77 12.88 -33.42
CA ALA A 351 6.75 13.78 -32.88
C ALA A 351 5.55 14.00 -33.82
N LYS A 352 5.77 13.92 -35.14
CA LYS A 352 4.71 13.96 -36.16
C LYS A 352 3.92 12.65 -36.18
N LEU A 353 4.60 11.51 -36.07
CA LEU A 353 3.98 10.17 -36.10
C LEU A 353 3.17 9.87 -34.83
N THR A 354 3.56 10.43 -33.67
CA THR A 354 2.90 10.20 -32.37
C THR A 354 1.73 11.16 -32.11
N GLU A 355 1.01 11.60 -33.15
CA GLU A 355 -0.15 12.47 -33.00
C GLU A 355 -1.25 11.80 -32.15
N GLY A 356 -1.83 12.55 -31.21
CA GLY A 356 -2.87 12.06 -30.30
C GLY A 356 -2.36 11.23 -29.12
N MET A 357 -1.08 10.86 -29.09
CA MET A 357 -0.49 10.14 -27.97
C MET A 357 -0.33 11.03 -26.72
N SER A 358 -0.57 10.44 -25.56
CA SER A 358 -0.31 11.04 -24.25
C SER A 358 1.18 11.06 -23.91
N GLY A 359 1.57 11.91 -22.96
CA GLY A 359 2.96 11.95 -22.46
C GLY A 359 3.44 10.62 -21.88
N ARG A 360 2.53 9.82 -21.30
CA ARG A 360 2.83 8.45 -20.83
C ARG A 360 3.14 7.50 -21.99
N GLU A 361 2.38 7.55 -23.08
CA GLU A 361 2.63 6.71 -24.27
C GLU A 361 3.98 7.07 -24.91
N ILE A 362 4.30 8.36 -25.02
CA ILE A 362 5.62 8.81 -25.52
C ILE A 362 6.75 8.37 -24.60
N SER A 363 6.55 8.40 -23.28
CA SER A 363 7.54 7.86 -22.32
C SER A 363 7.75 6.36 -22.47
N GLN A 364 6.68 5.59 -22.68
CA GLN A 364 6.75 4.14 -22.90
C GLN A 364 7.50 3.79 -24.18
N LEU A 365 7.34 4.60 -25.24
CA LEU A 365 8.08 4.46 -26.48
C LEU A 365 9.60 4.61 -26.27
N ALA A 366 10.03 5.57 -25.45
CA ALA A 366 11.45 5.73 -25.12
C ALA A 366 12.02 4.56 -24.30
N VAL A 367 11.23 3.99 -23.39
CA VAL A 367 11.59 2.76 -22.68
C VAL A 367 11.71 1.58 -23.66
N ALA A 368 10.84 1.50 -24.66
CA ALA A 368 10.89 0.46 -25.68
C ALA A 368 12.16 0.55 -26.55
N TRP A 369 12.64 1.76 -26.86
CA TRP A 369 13.93 1.95 -27.55
C TRP A 369 15.10 1.45 -26.71
N GLN A 370 15.13 1.80 -25.42
CA GLN A 370 16.16 1.32 -24.51
C GLN A 370 16.15 -0.21 -24.38
N ALA A 371 14.97 -0.81 -24.26
CA ALA A 371 14.81 -2.27 -24.23
C ALA A 371 15.26 -2.93 -25.53
N ALA A 372 14.96 -2.33 -26.69
CA ALA A 372 15.43 -2.83 -27.99
C ALA A 372 16.96 -2.81 -28.08
N ALA A 373 17.60 -1.75 -27.57
CA ALA A 373 19.05 -1.65 -27.55
C ALA A 373 19.68 -2.75 -26.67
N TYR A 374 19.12 -3.00 -25.47
CA TYR A 374 19.62 -4.05 -24.58
C TYR A 374 19.35 -5.47 -25.08
N ALA A 375 18.34 -5.65 -25.94
CA ALA A 375 18.05 -6.93 -26.55
C ALA A 375 18.90 -7.21 -27.80
N SER A 376 19.59 -6.20 -28.35
CA SER A 376 20.52 -6.36 -29.46
C SER A 376 21.80 -7.06 -29.00
N GLU A 377 22.32 -7.99 -29.81
CA GLU A 377 23.57 -8.71 -29.54
C GLU A 377 24.75 -7.75 -29.31
N ASP A 378 24.79 -6.66 -30.08
CA ASP A 378 25.86 -5.65 -30.03
C ASP A 378 25.60 -4.52 -29.03
N GLY A 379 24.41 -4.48 -28.43
CA GLY A 379 23.97 -3.37 -27.55
C GLY A 379 23.78 -2.03 -28.28
N VAL A 380 23.68 -2.04 -29.62
CA VAL A 380 23.58 -0.84 -30.46
C VAL A 380 22.13 -0.56 -30.83
N LEU A 381 21.65 0.64 -30.53
CA LEU A 381 20.35 1.13 -30.98
C LEU A 381 20.49 1.74 -32.39
N THR A 382 19.84 1.12 -33.37
CA THR A 382 19.82 1.60 -34.76
C THR A 382 18.55 2.40 -35.07
N GLU A 383 18.60 3.20 -36.12
CA GLU A 383 17.44 3.96 -36.60
C GLU A 383 16.25 3.05 -36.96
N ALA A 384 16.53 1.92 -37.64
CA ALA A 384 15.51 0.94 -37.99
C ALA A 384 14.82 0.32 -36.76
N MET A 385 15.56 0.08 -35.66
CA MET A 385 14.97 -0.39 -34.41
C MET A 385 14.01 0.64 -33.82
N ILE A 386 14.38 1.92 -33.86
CA ILE A 386 13.53 3.02 -33.40
C ILE A 386 12.25 3.06 -34.24
N ASP A 387 12.37 3.02 -35.56
CA ASP A 387 11.23 3.08 -36.49
C ASP A 387 10.25 1.93 -36.29
N ASN A 388 10.76 0.71 -36.14
CA ASN A 388 9.92 -0.45 -35.86
C ASN A 388 9.12 -0.26 -34.56
N ARG A 389 9.75 0.24 -33.49
CA ARG A 389 9.06 0.51 -32.21
C ARG A 389 8.05 1.65 -32.31
N VAL A 390 8.34 2.67 -33.10
CA VAL A 390 7.40 3.78 -33.35
C VAL A 390 6.18 3.26 -34.11
N ALA A 391 6.37 2.45 -35.16
CA ALA A 391 5.29 1.85 -35.93
C ALA A 391 4.39 0.97 -35.05
N ASP A 392 4.99 0.10 -34.23
CA ASP A 392 4.27 -0.73 -33.26
C ASP A 392 3.41 0.13 -32.31
N ALA A 393 4.00 1.19 -31.74
CA ALA A 393 3.31 2.07 -30.80
C ALA A 393 2.15 2.85 -31.45
N VAL A 394 2.33 3.32 -32.70
CA VAL A 394 1.28 3.99 -33.47
C VAL A 394 0.12 3.03 -33.76
N GLN A 395 0.41 1.79 -34.13
CA GLN A 395 -0.61 0.77 -34.36
C GLN A 395 -1.37 0.45 -33.07
N GLN A 396 -0.66 0.25 -31.95
CA GLN A 396 -1.27 0.00 -30.64
C GLN A 396 -2.15 1.16 -30.19
N HIS A 397 -1.70 2.41 -30.39
CA HIS A 397 -2.48 3.59 -30.07
C HIS A 397 -3.77 3.65 -30.90
N ARG A 398 -3.69 3.39 -32.21
CA ARG A 398 -4.86 3.34 -33.09
C ARG A 398 -5.88 2.31 -32.61
N GLN A 399 -5.43 1.09 -32.31
CA GLN A 399 -6.28 0.01 -31.82
C GLN A 399 -6.95 0.36 -30.49
N LYS A 400 -6.20 0.97 -29.56
CA LYS A 400 -6.74 1.46 -28.28
C LYS A 400 -7.82 2.52 -28.48
N MET A 401 -7.63 3.45 -29.42
CA MET A 401 -8.62 4.48 -29.74
C MET A 401 -9.89 3.88 -30.38
N GLU A 402 -9.77 2.81 -31.16
CA GLU A 402 -10.92 2.07 -31.69
C GLU A 402 -11.74 1.41 -30.58
N TRP A 403 -11.08 0.77 -29.61
CA TRP A 403 -11.76 0.18 -28.44
C TRP A 403 -12.48 1.23 -27.59
N LEU A 404 -11.84 2.37 -27.31
CA LEU A 404 -12.47 3.46 -26.55
C LEU A 404 -13.71 4.02 -27.25
N LYS A 405 -13.69 4.12 -28.59
CA LYS A 405 -14.87 4.51 -29.38
C LYS A 405 -15.99 3.47 -29.28
N ALA A 406 -15.65 2.18 -29.31
CA ALA A 406 -16.62 1.10 -29.16
C ALA A 406 -17.30 1.14 -27.77
N GLU A 407 -16.52 1.27 -26.69
CA GLU A 407 -17.04 1.40 -25.32
C GLU A 407 -17.93 2.64 -25.16
N GLY A 408 -17.53 3.78 -25.73
CA GLY A 408 -18.34 5.01 -25.70
C GLY A 408 -19.68 4.87 -26.44
N MET A 409 -19.71 4.13 -27.56
CA MET A 409 -20.94 3.85 -28.30
C MET A 409 -21.87 2.87 -27.56
N GLU A 410 -21.32 1.88 -26.85
CA GLU A 410 -22.11 0.97 -26.01
C GLU A 410 -22.69 1.67 -24.76
N ALA A 411 -21.91 2.56 -24.13
CA ALA A 411 -22.39 3.37 -23.01
C ALA A 411 -23.53 4.33 -23.40
N GLY A 412 -23.50 4.88 -24.62
CA GLY A 412 -24.56 5.74 -25.15
C GLY A 412 -25.86 5.01 -25.48
N LYS A 413 -25.81 3.71 -25.81
CA LYS A 413 -27.02 2.88 -26.07
C LYS A 413 -27.75 2.45 -24.79
N ASN A 414 -27.04 2.38 -23.66
CA ASN A 414 -27.57 1.96 -22.36
C ASN A 414 -28.10 3.11 -21.48
N GLN A 415 -28.18 4.35 -21.99
CA GLN A 415 -28.89 5.43 -21.30
C GLN A 415 -30.39 5.35 -21.63
N PRO A 416 -31.29 5.22 -20.63
CA PRO A 416 -32.72 5.27 -20.89
C PRO A 416 -33.08 6.63 -21.47
N LEU A 417 -33.79 6.62 -22.60
CA LEU A 417 -34.38 7.80 -23.23
C LEU A 417 -35.11 8.63 -22.16
N PRO A 418 -34.88 9.96 -22.05
CA PRO A 418 -35.65 10.76 -21.12
C PRO A 418 -37.13 10.65 -21.48
N LEU A 419 -37.92 10.21 -20.51
CA LEU A 419 -39.39 10.22 -20.55
C LEU A 419 -39.83 11.65 -20.92
N MET A 420 -40.20 11.83 -22.18
CA MET A 420 -40.95 12.99 -22.66
C MET A 420 -42.31 12.95 -21.97
N LEU A 421 -42.39 13.52 -20.77
CA LEU A 421 -43.66 13.79 -20.10
C LEU A 421 -44.43 14.77 -20.98
N GLY A 422 -45.49 14.25 -21.60
CA GLY A 422 -46.45 15.01 -22.36
C GLY A 422 -47.01 16.15 -21.52
N LYS A 423 -47.05 17.34 -22.12
CA LYS A 423 -47.90 18.42 -21.68
C LYS A 423 -49.36 17.95 -21.81
N ILE A 424 -50.00 17.69 -20.68
CA ILE A 424 -51.45 17.66 -20.55
C ILE A 424 -51.80 18.60 -19.40
N ALA A 425 -52.82 19.43 -19.67
CA ALA A 425 -53.38 20.54 -18.90
C ALA A 425 -52.65 21.88 -19.04
#